data_AF-A0AB36P7K4-F1
#
_entry.id   AF-A0AB36P7K4-F1
#
_cell.length_a   1.000
_cell.length_b   1.000
_cell.length_c   1.000
_cell.angle_alpha   90.00
_cell.angle_beta   90.00
_cell.angle_gamma   90.00
#
_symmetry.space_group_name_H-M   'P 1'
#
loop_
_entity.id
_entity.type
_entity.pdbx_description
1 polymer ?
#
loop_
_entity_poly.entity_id
_entity_poly.type
_entity_poly.pdbx_seq_one_letter_code
_entity_poly.pdbx_strand_id
1 'polypeptide(L)'
;MVQKTSNAFIAASWVALGAGMIGYIVGLARAEMLLNEKGYYFTVLMFGLFAVVSLQKSVRDRLEKLPVTDMYYGICWFGTLLSIVLLVIGLWNATILPSEKGFYAFAFLLALFGAISVQKNTRDNMSFSNE
;
A
#
# COMPACT_ATOMS: atom_id res chain seq x y z
N MET A 1 25.40 12.46 5.06
CA MET A 1 25.70 11.44 4.04
C MET A 1 24.43 10.65 3.80
N VAL A 2 23.81 10.79 2.63
CA VAL A 2 22.75 9.87 2.21
C VAL A 2 23.46 8.55 1.92
N GLN A 3 23.07 7.47 2.59
CA GLN A 3 23.66 6.15 2.38
C GLN A 3 22.78 5.36 1.40
N LYS A 4 23.41 4.72 0.41
CA LYS A 4 22.70 3.84 -0.53
C LYS A 4 21.94 2.77 0.24
N THR A 5 20.68 2.55 -0.13
CA THR A 5 19.85 1.51 0.50
C THR A 5 20.52 0.15 0.34
N SER A 6 20.71 -0.57 1.44
CA SER A 6 21.30 -1.91 1.41
C SER A 6 20.46 -2.86 0.57
N ASN A 7 21.11 -3.73 -0.22
CA ASN A 7 20.44 -4.77 -1.00
C ASN A 7 19.53 -5.65 -0.12
N ALA A 8 19.90 -5.88 1.14
CA ALA A 8 19.09 -6.63 2.09
C ALA A 8 17.76 -5.91 2.41
N PHE A 9 17.79 -4.58 2.56
CA PHE A 9 16.59 -3.78 2.83
C PHE A 9 15.68 -3.68 1.61
N ILE A 10 16.27 -3.55 0.41
CA ILE A 10 15.52 -3.57 -0.86
C ILE A 10 14.77 -4.90 -0.99
N ALA A 11 15.46 -6.02 -0.78
CA ALA A 11 14.86 -7.35 -0.83
C ALA A 11 13.74 -7.50 0.22
N ALA A 12 13.99 -7.10 1.46
CA ALA A 12 13.00 -7.17 2.54
C ALA A 12 11.73 -6.34 2.21
N SER A 13 11.89 -5.17 1.59
CA SER A 13 10.77 -4.31 1.20
C SER A 13 9.91 -4.94 0.10
N TRP A 14 10.54 -5.55 -0.91
CA TRP A 14 9.83 -6.28 -1.96
C TRP A 14 9.15 -7.55 -1.43
N VAL A 15 9.79 -8.26 -0.51
CA VAL A 15 9.19 -9.42 0.16
C VAL A 15 7.98 -8.99 0.99
N ALA A 16 8.05 -7.88 1.72
CA ALA A 16 6.91 -7.35 2.47
C ALA A 16 5.73 -7.01 1.54
N LEU A 17 5.98 -6.25 0.46
CA LEU A 17 4.94 -5.93 -0.53
C LEU A 17 4.34 -7.19 -1.14
N GLY A 18 5.21 -8.12 -1.59
CA GLY A 18 4.80 -9.38 -2.19
C GLY A 18 3.99 -10.25 -1.24
N ALA A 19 4.45 -10.44 0.00
CA ALA A 19 3.76 -11.25 1.00
C ALA A 19 2.39 -10.66 1.36
N GLY A 20 2.30 -9.33 1.55
CA GLY A 20 1.03 -8.66 1.82
C GLY A 20 0.05 -8.79 0.67
N MET A 21 0.49 -8.46 -0.56
CA MET A 21 -0.36 -8.48 -1.75
C MET A 21 -0.77 -9.90 -2.16
N ILE A 22 0.18 -10.82 -2.26
CA ILE A 22 -0.08 -12.22 -2.64
C ILE A 22 -0.91 -12.89 -1.55
N GLY A 23 -0.59 -12.68 -0.27
CA GLY A 23 -1.37 -13.22 0.84
C GLY A 23 -2.82 -12.77 0.78
N TYR A 24 -3.05 -11.46 0.59
CA TYR A 24 -4.39 -10.91 0.47
C TYR A 24 -5.17 -11.51 -0.72
N ILE A 25 -4.54 -11.58 -1.91
CA ILE A 25 -5.18 -12.11 -3.13
C ILE A 25 -5.47 -13.61 -2.99
N VAL A 26 -4.55 -14.39 -2.41
CA VAL A 26 -4.76 -15.83 -2.18
C VAL A 26 -5.88 -16.06 -1.17
N GLY A 27 -5.94 -15.27 -0.10
CA GLY A 27 -7.06 -15.28 0.84
C GLY A 27 -8.38 -15.02 0.12
N LEU A 28 -8.41 -13.99 -0.72
CA LEU A 28 -9.59 -13.60 -1.48
C LEU A 28 -10.07 -14.67 -2.46
N ALA A 29 -9.12 -15.32 -3.14
CA ALA A 29 -9.42 -16.43 -4.05
C ALA A 29 -10.09 -17.59 -3.32
N ARG A 30 -9.64 -17.90 -2.09
CA ARG A 30 -10.12 -19.02 -1.28
C ARG A 30 -11.36 -18.72 -0.44
N ALA A 31 -11.64 -17.46 -0.14
CA ALA A 31 -12.76 -17.09 0.73
C ALA A 31 -14.12 -17.46 0.12
N GLU A 32 -15.03 -17.95 0.95
CA GLU A 32 -16.43 -18.20 0.61
C GLU A 32 -17.22 -16.89 0.68
N MET A 33 -17.04 -16.05 -0.34
CA MET A 33 -17.69 -14.75 -0.51
C MET A 33 -18.31 -14.64 -1.90
N LEU A 34 -19.31 -13.78 -2.05
CA LEU A 34 -19.86 -13.46 -3.37
C LEU A 34 -18.81 -12.75 -4.23
N LEU A 35 -18.92 -12.90 -5.55
CA LEU A 35 -17.91 -12.37 -6.48
C LEU A 35 -17.78 -10.83 -6.41
N ASN A 36 -18.90 -10.13 -6.18
CA ASN A 36 -18.92 -8.68 -5.98
C ASN A 36 -18.23 -8.26 -4.67
N GLU A 37 -18.38 -9.03 -3.59
CA GLU A 37 -17.66 -8.80 -2.33
C GLU A 37 -16.16 -9.01 -2.53
N LYS A 38 -15.77 -10.05 -3.27
CA LYS A 38 -14.37 -10.25 -3.65
C LYS A 38 -13.83 -9.06 -4.45
N GLY A 39 -14.59 -8.62 -5.44
CA GLY A 39 -14.27 -7.43 -6.24
C GLY A 39 -14.04 -6.20 -5.39
N TYR A 40 -14.91 -5.94 -4.40
CA TYR A 40 -14.75 -4.83 -3.45
C TYR A 40 -13.40 -4.87 -2.73
N TYR A 41 -13.04 -5.99 -2.11
CA TYR A 41 -11.78 -6.12 -1.38
C TYR A 41 -10.55 -6.03 -2.27
N PHE A 42 -10.62 -6.56 -3.49
CA PHE A 42 -9.56 -6.42 -4.48
C PHE A 42 -9.37 -4.96 -4.89
N THR A 43 -10.46 -4.26 -5.20
CA THR A 43 -10.41 -2.83 -5.56
C THR A 43 -9.86 -1.99 -4.41
N VAL A 44 -10.25 -2.27 -3.16
CA VAL A 44 -9.70 -1.59 -1.98
C VAL A 44 -8.19 -1.80 -1.86
N LEU A 45 -7.69 -3.02 -2.08
CA LEU A 45 -6.25 -3.31 -2.11
C LEU A 45 -5.53 -2.49 -3.19
N MET A 46 -6.00 -2.56 -4.44
CA MET A 46 -5.36 -1.86 -5.56
C MET A 46 -5.41 -0.34 -5.39
N PHE A 47 -6.55 0.19 -4.93
CA PHE A 47 -6.72 1.61 -4.66
C PHE A 47 -5.81 2.09 -3.52
N GLY A 48 -5.71 1.32 -2.43
CA GLY A 48 -4.83 1.65 -1.31
C GLY A 48 -3.36 1.67 -1.71
N LEU A 49 -2.90 0.68 -2.49
CA LEU A 49 -1.53 0.64 -3.02
C LEU A 49 -1.21 1.86 -3.90
N PHE A 50 -2.12 2.20 -4.81
CA PHE A 50 -1.97 3.39 -5.65
C PHE A 50 -1.94 4.68 -4.83
N ALA A 51 -2.87 4.83 -3.88
CA ALA A 51 -3.00 6.02 -3.06
C ALA A 51 -1.78 6.24 -2.17
N VAL A 52 -1.27 5.18 -1.53
CA VAL A 52 -0.13 5.29 -0.61
C VAL A 52 1.18 5.61 -1.33
N VAL A 53 1.39 5.05 -2.53
CA VAL A 53 2.53 5.38 -3.39
C VAL A 53 2.46 6.84 -3.86
N SER A 54 1.27 7.28 -4.28
CA SER A 54 1.03 8.68 -4.69
C SER A 54 1.23 9.66 -3.55
N LEU A 55 0.79 9.29 -2.35
CA LEU A 55 0.99 10.09 -1.13
C LEU A 55 2.46 10.18 -0.76
N GLN A 56 3.17 9.04 -0.74
CA GLN A 56 4.60 9.00 -0.45
C GLN A 56 5.38 9.93 -1.38
N LYS A 57 5.08 9.85 -2.68
CA LYS A 57 5.70 10.70 -3.70
C LYS A 57 5.40 12.17 -3.42
N SER A 58 4.13 12.53 -3.25
CA SER A 58 3.70 13.92 -3.04
C SER A 58 4.30 14.55 -1.78
N VAL A 59 4.36 13.80 -0.67
CA VAL A 59 5.01 14.24 0.56
C VAL A 59 6.50 14.51 0.30
N ARG A 60 7.18 13.60 -0.41
CA ARG A 60 8.61 13.73 -0.67
C ARG A 60 8.93 14.89 -1.61
N ASP A 61 8.19 15.00 -2.71
CA ASP A 61 8.35 16.08 -3.70
C ASP A 61 8.21 17.45 -3.01
N ARG A 62 7.28 17.61 -2.06
CA ARG A 62 7.17 18.83 -1.23
C ARG A 62 8.38 19.07 -0.33
N LEU A 63 8.92 18.02 0.31
CA LEU A 63 10.13 18.13 1.14
C LEU A 63 11.36 18.52 0.30
N GLU A 64 11.41 18.10 -0.95
CA GLU A 64 12.46 18.46 -1.92
C GLU A 64 12.17 19.77 -2.67
N LYS A 65 11.11 20.50 -2.29
CA LYS A 65 10.67 21.78 -2.87
C LYS A 65 10.29 21.70 -4.37
N LEU A 66 9.87 20.52 -4.83
CA LEU A 66 9.25 20.34 -6.14
C LEU A 66 7.79 20.82 -6.12
N PRO A 67 7.26 21.34 -7.23
CA PRO A 67 5.90 21.86 -7.28
C PRO A 67 4.86 20.73 -7.17
N VAL A 68 4.07 20.74 -6.11
CA VAL A 68 2.94 19.82 -5.87
C VAL A 68 1.72 20.64 -5.46
N THR A 69 0.63 20.57 -6.23
CA THR A 69 -0.60 21.32 -5.90
C THR A 69 -1.23 20.82 -4.59
N ASP A 70 -1.80 21.74 -3.80
CA ASP A 70 -2.52 21.37 -2.56
C ASP A 70 -3.70 20.45 -2.82
N MET A 71 -4.37 20.61 -3.97
CA MET A 71 -5.45 19.73 -4.40
C MET A 71 -4.97 18.28 -4.58
N TYR A 72 -3.88 18.06 -5.31
CA TYR A 72 -3.37 16.71 -5.52
C TYR A 72 -2.86 16.08 -4.21
N TYR A 73 -2.15 16.86 -3.39
CA TYR A 73 -1.71 16.42 -2.06
C TYR A 73 -2.88 16.01 -1.16
N GLY A 74 -3.96 16.80 -1.16
CA GLY A 74 -5.19 16.50 -0.43
C GLY A 74 -5.87 15.23 -0.92
N ILE A 75 -5.98 15.02 -2.23
CA ILE A 75 -6.56 13.79 -2.80
C ILE A 75 -5.71 12.56 -2.46
N CYS A 76 -4.37 12.65 -2.45
CA CYS A 76 -3.52 11.52 -2.06
C CYS A 76 -3.74 11.10 -0.60
N TRP A 77 -3.84 12.07 0.31
CA TRP A 77 -4.17 11.81 1.71
C TRP A 77 -5.57 11.22 1.87
N PHE A 78 -6.55 11.85 1.22
CA PHE A 78 -7.93 11.40 1.26
C PHE A 78 -8.07 9.96 0.74
N GLY A 79 -7.48 9.64 -0.42
CA GLY A 79 -7.53 8.30 -0.99
C GLY A 79 -6.88 7.24 -0.10
N THR A 80 -5.75 7.58 0.55
CA THR A 80 -5.07 6.67 1.48
C THR A 80 -5.97 6.37 2.67
N LEU A 81 -6.52 7.39 3.32
CA LEU A 81 -7.43 7.22 4.45
C LEU A 81 -8.72 6.51 4.05
N LEU A 82 -9.29 6.85 2.89
CA LEU A 82 -10.50 6.22 2.37
C LEU A 82 -10.30 4.73 2.16
N SER A 83 -9.16 4.30 1.60
CA SER A 83 -8.88 2.87 1.40
C SER A 83 -8.84 2.09 2.72
N ILE A 84 -8.26 2.68 3.77
CA ILE A 84 -8.20 2.08 5.12
C ILE A 84 -9.60 2.00 5.72
N VAL A 85 -10.38 3.08 5.64
CA VAL A 85 -11.75 3.14 6.17
C VAL A 85 -12.66 2.14 5.45
N LEU A 86 -12.57 2.05 4.12
CA LEU A 86 -13.33 1.09 3.32
C LEU A 86 -12.97 -0.36 3.69
N LEU A 87 -11.69 -0.67 3.92
CA LEU A 87 -11.32 -1.99 4.40
C LEU A 87 -11.94 -2.30 5.77
N VAL A 88 -11.83 -1.36 6.72
CA VAL A 88 -12.38 -1.53 8.07
C VAL A 88 -13.89 -1.76 8.02
N ILE A 89 -14.62 -0.93 7.26
CA ILE A 89 -16.08 -1.07 7.10
C ILE A 89 -16.41 -2.40 6.42
N GLY A 90 -15.68 -2.78 5.37
CA GLY A 90 -15.88 -4.06 4.68
C GLY A 90 -15.73 -5.23 5.64
N LEU A 91 -14.59 -5.31 6.34
CA LEU A 91 -14.30 -6.39 7.27
C LEU A 91 -15.27 -6.42 8.45
N TRP A 92 -15.72 -5.26 8.94
CA TRP A 92 -16.71 -5.18 10.01
C TRP A 92 -18.02 -5.85 9.60
N ASN A 93 -18.49 -5.57 8.38
CA ASN A 93 -19.77 -6.07 7.87
C ASN A 93 -19.69 -7.47 7.24
N ALA A 94 -18.50 -7.97 6.88
CA ALA A 94 -18.37 -9.28 6.27
C ALA A 94 -18.68 -10.43 7.24
N THR A 95 -19.41 -11.43 6.73
CA THR A 95 -19.76 -12.67 7.42
C THR A 95 -18.66 -13.73 7.29
N ILE A 96 -17.43 -13.35 7.61
CA ILE A 96 -16.25 -14.24 7.63
C ILE A 96 -15.72 -14.42 9.05
N LEU A 97 -14.87 -15.43 9.25
CA LEU A 97 -14.29 -15.72 10.56
C LEU A 97 -13.45 -14.52 11.06
N PRO A 98 -13.43 -14.25 12.38
CA PRO A 98 -12.60 -13.17 12.94
C PRO A 98 -11.11 -13.29 12.58
N SER A 99 -10.59 -14.52 12.46
CA SER A 99 -9.21 -14.78 12.03
C SER A 99 -8.97 -14.37 10.57
N GLU A 100 -9.94 -14.59 9.68
CA GLU A 100 -9.86 -14.16 8.28
C GLU A 100 -9.89 -12.63 8.18
N LYS A 101 -10.72 -11.97 9.00
CA LYS A 101 -10.72 -10.49 9.10
C LYS A 101 -9.34 -9.96 9.50
N GLY A 102 -8.75 -10.55 10.54
CA GLY A 102 -7.39 -10.21 10.98
C GLY A 102 -6.36 -10.42 9.87
N PHE A 103 -6.44 -11.55 9.16
CA PHE A 103 -5.56 -11.87 8.04
C PHE A 103 -5.61 -10.78 6.96
N TYR A 104 -6.80 -10.39 6.49
CA TYR A 104 -6.94 -9.33 5.48
C TYR A 104 -6.41 -7.99 5.98
N ALA A 105 -6.69 -7.62 7.23
CA ALA A 105 -6.19 -6.37 7.81
C ALA A 105 -4.65 -6.31 7.83
N PHE A 106 -4.00 -7.37 8.33
CA PHE A 106 -2.53 -7.41 8.38
C PHE A 106 -1.89 -7.55 7.01
N ALA A 107 -2.47 -8.34 6.11
CA ALA A 107 -1.98 -8.47 4.73
C ALA A 107 -2.05 -7.13 3.98
N PHE A 108 -3.15 -6.39 4.14
CA PHE A 108 -3.31 -5.05 3.57
C PHE A 108 -2.31 -4.04 4.16
N LEU A 109 -2.17 -4.00 5.48
CA LEU A 109 -1.18 -3.11 6.14
C LEU A 109 0.25 -3.42 5.69
N LEU A 110 0.60 -4.70 5.61
CA LEU A 110 1.92 -5.13 5.13
C LEU A 110 2.13 -4.73 3.67
N ALA A 111 1.10 -4.84 2.83
CA ALA A 111 1.16 -4.42 1.43
C ALA A 111 1.36 -2.90 1.30
N LEU A 112 0.61 -2.08 2.07
CA LEU A 112 0.80 -0.63 2.08
C LEU A 112 2.19 -0.22 2.55
N PHE A 113 2.66 -0.81 3.66
CA PHE A 113 4.00 -0.55 4.18
C PHE A 113 5.09 -0.97 3.19
N GLY A 114 4.94 -2.15 2.59
CA GLY A 114 5.82 -2.66 1.54
C GLY A 114 5.87 -1.72 0.34
N ALA A 115 4.71 -1.23 -0.12
CA ALA A 115 4.62 -0.29 -1.25
C ALA A 115 5.34 1.03 -0.96
N ILE A 116 5.13 1.62 0.23
CA ILE A 116 5.86 2.83 0.67
C ILE A 116 7.37 2.57 0.65
N SER A 117 7.80 1.44 1.21
CA SER A 117 9.23 1.09 1.35
C SER A 117 9.88 0.84 -0.01
N VAL A 118 9.23 0.10 -0.90
CA VAL A 118 9.68 -0.14 -2.28
C VAL A 118 9.77 1.17 -3.06
N GLN A 119 8.77 2.04 -2.95
CA GLN A 119 8.77 3.34 -3.62
C GLN A 119 9.93 4.20 -3.12
N LYS A 120 10.13 4.26 -1.80
CA LYS A 120 11.24 4.99 -1.18
C LYS A 120 12.59 4.48 -1.69
N ASN A 121 12.82 3.16 -1.66
CA ASN A 121 14.08 2.55 -2.08
C ASN A 121 14.36 2.74 -3.56
N THR A 122 13.36 2.55 -4.42
CA THR A 122 13.49 2.73 -5.87
C THR A 122 13.89 4.17 -6.19
N ARG A 123 13.28 5.15 -5.52
CA ARG A 123 13.63 6.56 -5.69
C ARG A 123 15.03 6.88 -5.16
N ASP A 124 15.35 6.45 -3.93
CA ASP A 124 16.66 6.68 -3.32
C ASP A 124 17.77 6.17 -4.24
N ASN A 125 17.62 4.98 -4.82
CA ASN A 125 18.59 4.42 -5.77
C ASN A 125 18.72 5.20 -7.08
N MET A 126 17.63 5.82 -7.57
CA MET A 126 17.66 6.67 -8.75
C MET A 126 18.38 8.00 -8.49
N SER A 127 18.25 8.56 -7.27
CA SER A 127 19.02 9.74 -6.88
C SER A 127 20.53 9.47 -6.91
N PHE A 128 20.97 8.29 -6.43
CA PHE A 128 22.38 7.88 -6.47
C PHE A 128 22.92 7.56 -7.86
N SER A 129 22.09 7.16 -8.82
CA SER A 129 22.56 6.89 -10.19
C SER A 129 22.77 8.15 -11.01
N ASN A 130 22.22 9.28 -10.58
CA ASN A 130 22.29 10.56 -11.26
C ASN A 130 23.38 11.50 -10.68
N GLU A 131 24.08 11.07 -9.63
CA GLU A 131 25.31 11.69 -9.09
C GLU A 131 26.55 11.03 -9.72
#